data_AF-A0A235HT20-F1
#
_entry.id   AF-A0A235HT20-F1
#
_cell.length_a   1.000
_cell.length_b   1.000
_cell.length_c   1.000
_cell.angle_alpha   90.00
_cell.angle_beta   90.00
_cell.angle_gamma   90.00
#
_symmetry.space_group_name_H-M   'P 1'
#
loop_
_entity.id
_entity.type
_entity.pdbx_description
1 polymer ?
#
loop_
_entity_poly.entity_id
_entity_poly.type
_entity_poly.pdbx_seq_one_letter_code
_entity_poly.pdbx_strand_id
1 'polypeptide(L)'
;MSQTLLPPGWVEKLCDPYAVLGISVIADDRQIFKRYHTLAKLLHPDRYAKNCNPDQKLATAIFSHLINPAYEQLKHRQKRLIAIAMLRSDTRVLEQKSLSSQSAIAHEITEMSTPEAELFYEEAIVCYAEAQYKSLDQFYQVTQQISILNLVYLRLHKPHLFLPQKAVPIIPEVEVNPVEPVLTNYAQRHYERAIEYVRLTKWPLAVQELRDAIKLEPNNSDYYALLGLVHLQQKFVGMARVYICQALKLNPQNSLALKYAPGLKIQPGENTNPKSMAKAMSIAALLSRFTKGKGSQVKC
;
A
#
# COMPACT_ATOMS: atom_id res chain seq x y z
N MET A 1 23.43 -11.39 -22.95
CA MET A 1 23.00 -10.15 -23.64
C MET A 1 21.48 -10.06 -23.51
N SER A 2 20.98 -9.62 -22.36
CA SER A 2 19.55 -9.54 -22.09
C SER A 2 19.06 -8.17 -22.54
N GLN A 3 18.44 -8.10 -23.73
CA GLN A 3 17.82 -6.87 -24.20
C GLN A 3 16.60 -6.57 -23.31
N THR A 4 16.67 -5.46 -22.58
CA THR A 4 15.59 -4.86 -21.78
C THR A 4 14.46 -4.41 -22.71
N LEU A 5 13.55 -5.32 -23.04
CA LEU A 5 12.48 -5.09 -24.02
C LEU A 5 11.24 -4.48 -23.35
N LEU A 6 11.31 -3.19 -23.02
CA LEU A 6 10.09 -2.40 -22.88
C LEU A 6 9.34 -2.43 -24.23
N PRO A 7 8.02 -2.67 -24.25
CA PRO A 7 7.29 -2.72 -25.51
C PRO A 7 7.33 -1.37 -26.23
N PRO A 8 7.27 -1.33 -27.57
CA PRO A 8 7.20 -0.09 -28.31
C PRO A 8 5.98 0.73 -27.87
N GLY A 9 6.19 2.04 -27.68
CA GLY A 9 5.16 2.97 -27.18
C GLY A 9 4.80 2.78 -25.71
N TRP A 10 5.68 2.23 -24.86
CA TRP A 10 5.39 2.00 -23.43
C TRP A 10 4.96 3.26 -22.68
N VAL A 11 5.46 4.45 -23.05
CA VAL A 11 5.06 5.73 -22.46
C VAL A 11 3.57 6.01 -22.68
N GLU A 12 3.07 5.76 -23.89
CA GLU A 12 1.67 5.96 -24.27
C GLU A 12 0.72 4.90 -23.67
N LYS A 13 1.27 3.78 -23.20
CA LYS A 13 0.51 2.69 -22.58
C LYS A 13 0.41 2.82 -21.06
N LEU A 14 1.21 3.68 -20.44
CA LEU A 14 1.26 3.90 -18.99
C LEU A 14 0.64 5.26 -18.63
N CYS A 15 -0.64 5.43 -18.97
CA CYS A 15 -1.37 6.69 -18.78
C CYS A 15 -1.85 6.92 -17.34
N ASP A 16 -1.84 5.90 -16.47
CA ASP A 16 -2.29 6.00 -15.09
C ASP A 16 -1.20 6.65 -14.20
N PRO A 17 -1.36 7.93 -13.79
CA PRO A 17 -0.33 8.62 -13.03
C PRO A 17 -0.16 8.06 -11.61
N TYR A 18 -1.21 7.47 -11.03
CA TYR A 18 -1.16 6.82 -9.72
C TYR A 18 -0.34 5.53 -9.81
N ALA A 19 -0.55 4.76 -10.87
CA ALA A 19 0.23 3.56 -11.14
C ALA A 19 1.70 3.87 -11.39
N VAL A 20 2.00 4.90 -12.18
CA VAL A 20 3.38 5.34 -12.45
C VAL A 20 4.11 5.71 -11.16
N LEU A 21 3.50 6.47 -10.26
CA LEU A 21 4.12 6.77 -8.97
C LEU A 21 4.12 5.58 -7.99
N GLY A 22 3.27 4.58 -8.24
CA GLY A 22 3.05 3.45 -7.34
C GLY A 22 2.38 3.89 -6.05
N ILE A 23 1.27 4.62 -6.18
CA ILE A 23 0.45 5.09 -5.06
C ILE A 23 -1.02 4.78 -5.31
N SER A 24 -1.79 4.84 -4.23
CA SER A 24 -3.22 4.63 -4.24
C SER A 24 -3.97 5.82 -4.86
N VAL A 25 -5.11 5.56 -5.50
CA VAL A 25 -6.00 6.60 -6.02
C VAL A 25 -6.65 7.46 -4.93
N ILE A 26 -6.62 7.02 -3.67
CA ILE A 26 -7.07 7.77 -2.50
C ILE A 26 -5.91 8.46 -1.74
N ALA A 27 -4.69 8.42 -2.28
CA ALA A 27 -3.52 9.01 -1.63
C ALA A 27 -3.67 10.53 -1.41
N ASP A 28 -3.27 10.97 -0.20
CA ASP A 28 -3.19 12.38 0.16
C ASP A 28 -1.93 13.06 -0.41
N ASP A 29 -1.85 14.38 -0.27
CA ASP A 29 -0.75 15.20 -0.80
C ASP A 29 0.61 14.81 -0.19
N ARG A 30 0.62 14.40 1.07
CA ARG A 30 1.84 13.99 1.78
C ARG A 30 2.36 12.65 1.23
N GLN A 31 1.47 11.71 0.95
CA GLN A 31 1.81 10.41 0.35
C GLN A 31 2.34 10.58 -1.07
N ILE A 32 1.67 11.40 -1.90
CA ILE A 32 2.13 11.75 -3.26
C ILE A 32 3.55 12.34 -3.21
N PHE A 33 3.75 13.36 -2.37
CA PHE A 33 5.04 14.04 -2.24
C PHE A 33 6.15 13.09 -1.74
N LYS A 34 5.87 12.33 -0.68
CA LYS A 34 6.85 11.38 -0.09
C LYS A 34 7.27 10.33 -1.11
N ARG A 35 6.31 9.80 -1.89
CA ARG A 35 6.59 8.80 -2.91
C ARG A 35 7.42 9.39 -4.05
N TYR A 36 7.01 10.53 -4.61
CA TYR A 36 7.78 11.22 -5.64
C TYR A 36 9.23 11.48 -5.21
N HIS A 37 9.42 12.01 -4.00
CA HIS A 37 10.76 12.28 -3.48
C HIS A 37 11.60 11.00 -3.29
N THR A 38 10.96 9.89 -2.91
CA THR A 38 11.62 8.58 -2.84
C THR A 38 12.08 8.13 -4.22
N LEU A 39 11.23 8.24 -5.24
CA LEU A 39 11.57 7.87 -6.61
C LEU A 39 12.66 8.77 -7.20
N ALA A 40 12.60 10.07 -6.93
CA ALA A 40 13.64 11.02 -7.33
C ALA A 40 15.00 10.65 -6.78
N LYS A 41 15.08 10.24 -5.50
CA LYS A 41 16.33 9.73 -4.90
C LYS A 41 16.78 8.40 -5.51
N LEU A 42 15.85 7.52 -5.83
CA LEU A 42 16.15 6.21 -6.38
C LEU A 42 16.70 6.29 -7.81
N LEU A 43 16.10 7.15 -8.64
CA LEU A 43 16.33 7.23 -10.09
C LEU A 43 17.13 8.48 -10.51
N HIS A 44 17.72 9.23 -9.57
CA HIS A 44 18.49 10.44 -9.90
C HIS A 44 19.68 10.12 -10.82
N PRO A 45 19.93 10.92 -11.87
CA PRO A 45 21.05 10.69 -12.78
C PRO A 45 22.42 10.67 -12.08
N ASP A 46 22.61 11.47 -11.02
CA ASP A 46 23.87 11.53 -10.25
C ASP A 46 24.23 10.22 -9.56
N ARG A 47 23.24 9.37 -9.25
CA ARG A 47 23.47 8.08 -8.59
C ARG A 47 24.19 7.08 -9.49
N TYR A 48 24.08 7.28 -10.80
CA TYR A 48 24.65 6.43 -11.83
C TYR A 48 25.77 7.13 -12.62
N ALA A 49 26.13 8.37 -12.26
CA ALA A 49 27.13 9.20 -12.96
C ALA A 49 28.53 8.56 -13.05
N LYS A 50 28.81 7.50 -12.28
CA LYS A 50 30.10 6.81 -12.32
C LYS A 50 30.18 5.63 -13.31
N ASN A 51 29.05 5.11 -13.81
CA ASN A 51 29.02 3.97 -14.76
C ASN A 51 27.94 4.19 -15.85
N CYS A 52 28.36 4.42 -17.10
CA CYS A 52 27.44 4.53 -18.25
C CYS A 52 26.82 3.16 -18.60
N ASN A 53 25.79 2.75 -17.87
CA ASN A 53 25.01 1.55 -18.15
C ASN A 53 23.73 1.89 -18.93
N PRO A 54 23.23 0.98 -19.80
CA PRO A 54 21.95 1.15 -20.50
C PRO A 54 20.78 1.44 -19.53
N ASP A 55 20.85 0.87 -18.33
CA ASP A 55 19.88 1.09 -17.24
C ASP A 55 19.81 2.54 -16.77
N GLN A 56 20.90 3.32 -16.87
CA GLN A 56 20.92 4.73 -16.49
C GLN A 56 20.10 5.59 -17.45
N LYS A 57 20.24 5.35 -18.76
CA LYS A 57 19.47 6.07 -19.79
C LYS A 57 17.99 5.78 -19.64
N LEU A 58 17.65 4.51 -19.39
CA LEU A 58 16.28 4.07 -19.18
C LEU A 58 15.69 4.62 -17.88
N ALA A 59 16.44 4.63 -16.77
CA ALA A 59 16.02 5.24 -15.51
C ALA A 59 15.77 6.75 -15.65
N THR A 60 16.67 7.47 -16.33
CA THR A 60 16.51 8.89 -16.63
C THR A 60 15.26 9.14 -17.47
N ALA A 61 15.05 8.32 -18.50
CA ALA A 61 13.88 8.43 -19.39
C ALA A 61 12.57 8.14 -18.65
N ILE A 62 12.51 7.11 -17.80
CA ILE A 62 11.33 6.84 -16.96
C ILE A 62 11.06 8.03 -16.02
N PHE A 63 12.10 8.58 -15.41
CA PHE A 63 11.94 9.70 -14.49
C PHE A 63 11.41 10.95 -15.21
N SER A 64 11.99 11.32 -16.35
CA SER A 64 11.61 12.52 -17.10
C SER A 64 10.27 12.39 -17.83
N HIS A 65 9.99 11.22 -18.44
CA HIS A 65 8.82 11.04 -19.31
C HIS A 65 7.60 10.46 -18.60
N LEU A 66 7.76 9.80 -17.45
CA LEU A 66 6.63 9.26 -16.70
C LEU A 66 6.49 9.90 -15.32
N ILE A 67 7.52 9.81 -14.47
CA ILE A 67 7.39 10.16 -13.05
C ILE A 67 7.15 11.66 -12.87
N ASN A 68 7.91 12.52 -13.54
CA ASN A 68 7.75 13.97 -13.46
C ASN A 68 6.36 14.43 -13.97
N PRO A 69 5.90 14.03 -15.17
CA PRO A 69 4.55 14.35 -15.63
C PRO A 69 3.44 13.83 -14.70
N ALA A 70 3.56 12.58 -14.22
CA ALA A 70 2.60 11.99 -13.29
C ALA A 70 2.52 12.78 -11.98
N TYR A 71 3.67 13.16 -11.41
CA TYR A 71 3.70 13.98 -10.21
C TYR A 71 3.13 15.39 -10.44
N GLU A 72 3.49 16.07 -11.52
CA GLU A 72 2.94 17.38 -11.83
C GLU A 72 1.42 17.34 -12.07
N GLN A 73 0.88 16.25 -12.59
CA GLN A 73 -0.55 16.04 -12.65
C GLN A 73 -1.15 15.86 -11.25
N LEU A 74 -0.58 14.97 -10.44
CA LEU A 74 -1.15 14.59 -9.14
C LEU A 74 -0.95 15.64 -8.03
N LYS A 75 0.04 16.50 -8.16
CA LYS A 75 0.30 17.64 -7.27
C LYS A 75 -0.87 18.62 -7.23
N HIS A 76 -1.64 18.74 -8.31
CA HIS A 76 -2.77 19.67 -8.39
C HIS A 76 -4.12 18.95 -8.18
N ARG A 77 -4.88 19.38 -7.17
CA ARG A 77 -6.18 18.78 -6.82
C ARG A 77 -7.16 18.68 -7.99
N GLN A 78 -7.28 19.73 -8.81
CA GLN A 78 -8.17 19.72 -9.98
C GLN A 78 -7.75 18.66 -11.02
N LYS A 79 -6.44 18.59 -11.32
CA LYS A 79 -5.89 17.60 -12.24
C LYS A 79 -6.04 16.16 -11.73
N ARG A 80 -5.99 15.93 -10.41
CA ARG A 80 -6.32 14.62 -9.80
C ARG A 80 -7.75 14.18 -10.08
N LEU A 81 -8.72 15.08 -9.91
CA LEU A 81 -10.12 14.76 -10.18
C LEU A 81 -10.32 14.39 -11.65
N ILE A 82 -9.63 15.08 -12.57
CA ILE A 82 -9.65 14.75 -13.99
C ILE A 82 -9.00 13.37 -14.23
N ALA A 83 -7.85 13.08 -13.60
CA ALA A 83 -7.19 11.77 -13.72
C ALA A 83 -8.11 10.62 -13.28
N ILE A 84 -8.75 10.76 -12.11
CA ILE A 84 -9.72 9.78 -11.60
C ILE A 84 -10.92 9.64 -12.55
N ALA A 85 -11.40 10.75 -13.13
CA ALA A 85 -12.49 10.72 -14.11
C ALA A 85 -12.11 9.97 -15.39
N MET A 86 -10.89 10.17 -15.91
CA MET A 86 -10.38 9.41 -17.06
C MET A 86 -10.24 7.92 -16.76
N LEU A 87 -9.65 7.56 -15.61
CA LEU A 87 -9.56 6.15 -15.20
C LEU A 87 -10.94 5.48 -15.12
N ARG A 88 -11.96 6.22 -14.66
CA ARG A 88 -13.35 5.74 -14.62
C ARG A 88 -14.03 5.67 -15.98
N SER A 89 -13.64 6.48 -16.97
CA SER A 89 -14.12 6.24 -18.34
C SER A 89 -13.52 4.97 -18.92
N ASP A 90 -12.26 4.69 -18.59
CA ASP A 90 -11.56 3.49 -19.07
C ASP A 90 -12.14 2.21 -18.47
N THR A 91 -12.62 2.23 -17.21
CA THR A 91 -13.31 1.07 -16.62
C THR A 91 -14.55 0.63 -17.40
N ARG A 92 -15.30 1.59 -18.00
CA ARG A 92 -16.51 1.33 -18.80
C ARG A 92 -16.18 0.70 -20.15
N VAL A 93 -15.07 1.10 -20.76
CA VAL A 93 -14.58 0.51 -22.01
C VAL A 93 -14.09 -0.93 -21.76
N LEU A 94 -13.47 -1.18 -20.60
CA LEU A 94 -13.06 -2.50 -20.15
C LEU A 94 -14.23 -3.45 -19.80
N GLU A 95 -15.43 -2.92 -19.54
CA GLU A 95 -16.65 -3.74 -19.32
C GLU A 95 -17.18 -4.33 -20.63
N GLN A 96 -16.96 -3.64 -21.76
CA GLN A 96 -17.40 -4.09 -23.08
C GLN A 96 -16.43 -5.08 -23.72
N LYS A 97 -15.13 -4.98 -23.40
CA LYS A 97 -14.09 -5.95 -23.78
C LYS A 97 -13.81 -6.87 -22.60
N SER A 98 -14.56 -7.95 -22.50
CA SER A 98 -14.50 -8.97 -21.45
C SER A 98 -13.14 -9.10 -20.74
N LEU A 99 -13.06 -8.60 -19.51
CA LEU A 99 -11.95 -8.81 -18.54
C LEU A 99 -11.82 -10.27 -18.06
N SER A 100 -12.41 -11.22 -18.79
CA SER A 100 -12.57 -12.62 -18.42
C SER A 100 -11.28 -13.43 -18.35
N SER A 101 -10.08 -12.82 -18.35
CA SER A 101 -8.84 -13.60 -18.36
C SER A 101 -7.62 -12.97 -17.69
N GLN A 102 -7.67 -11.75 -17.13
CA GLN A 102 -6.44 -11.06 -16.69
C GLN A 102 -6.58 -10.28 -15.38
N SER A 103 -6.90 -10.97 -14.29
CA SER A 103 -5.99 -11.10 -13.15
C SER A 103 -6.74 -11.87 -12.05
N ALA A 104 -6.09 -12.83 -11.40
CA ALA A 104 -6.67 -13.53 -10.25
C ALA A 104 -7.09 -12.54 -9.14
N ILE A 105 -6.43 -11.39 -9.08
CA ILE A 105 -6.62 -10.34 -8.08
C ILE A 105 -7.94 -9.58 -8.30
N ALA A 106 -8.34 -9.33 -9.55
CA ALA A 106 -9.61 -8.66 -9.85
C ALA A 106 -10.81 -9.46 -9.34
N HIS A 107 -10.76 -10.79 -9.44
CA HIS A 107 -11.79 -11.68 -8.91
C HIS A 107 -11.80 -11.69 -7.37
N GLU A 108 -10.64 -11.70 -6.73
CA GLU A 108 -10.54 -11.67 -5.26
C GLU A 108 -11.18 -10.39 -4.67
N ILE A 109 -10.92 -9.21 -5.25
CA ILE A 109 -11.47 -7.94 -4.74
C ILE A 109 -12.99 -7.87 -4.97
N THR A 110 -13.52 -8.41 -6.08
CA THR A 110 -14.97 -8.39 -6.36
C THR A 110 -15.80 -9.27 -5.41
N GLU A 111 -15.20 -10.27 -4.77
CA GLU A 111 -15.87 -11.16 -3.82
C GLU A 111 -15.83 -10.63 -2.37
N MET A 112 -15.06 -9.57 -2.09
CA MET A 112 -14.88 -9.00 -0.76
C MET A 112 -15.96 -7.96 -0.42
N SER A 113 -16.15 -7.71 0.88
CA SER A 113 -16.91 -6.53 1.30
C SER A 113 -16.14 -5.24 0.98
N THR A 114 -16.84 -4.11 0.84
CA THR A 114 -16.21 -2.81 0.49
C THR A 114 -15.05 -2.38 1.41
N PRO A 115 -15.11 -2.51 2.76
CA PRO A 115 -13.97 -2.16 3.60
C PRO A 115 -12.80 -3.17 3.53
N GLU A 116 -13.08 -4.45 3.27
CA GLU A 116 -12.05 -5.47 3.07
C GLU A 116 -11.30 -5.23 1.75
N ALA A 117 -12.04 -4.89 0.68
CA ALA A 117 -11.49 -4.53 -0.61
C ALA A 117 -10.57 -3.29 -0.54
N GLU A 118 -10.96 -2.27 0.24
CA GLU A 118 -10.17 -1.04 0.41
C GLU A 118 -8.85 -1.29 1.15
N LEU A 119 -8.86 -2.08 2.23
CA LEU A 119 -7.64 -2.45 2.93
C LEU A 119 -6.72 -3.33 2.08
N PHE A 120 -7.28 -4.32 1.37
CA PHE A 120 -6.54 -5.18 0.46
C PHE A 120 -5.86 -4.36 -0.64
N TYR A 121 -6.59 -3.41 -1.22
CA TYR A 121 -6.08 -2.52 -2.26
C TYR A 121 -4.87 -1.71 -1.76
N GLU A 122 -4.99 -1.02 -0.62
CA GLU A 122 -3.89 -0.24 -0.04
C GLU A 122 -2.64 -1.10 0.25
N GLU A 123 -2.82 -2.30 0.80
CA GLU A 123 -1.71 -3.23 1.08
C GLU A 123 -1.04 -3.73 -0.21
N ALA A 124 -1.82 -4.07 -1.23
CA ALA A 124 -1.30 -4.48 -2.52
C ALA A 124 -0.50 -3.36 -3.20
N ILE A 125 -1.00 -2.12 -3.16
CA ILE A 125 -0.29 -0.94 -3.69
C ILE A 125 1.06 -0.77 -3.01
N VAL A 126 1.13 -0.83 -1.68
CA VAL A 126 2.39 -0.71 -0.93
C VAL A 126 3.40 -1.78 -1.38
N CYS A 127 2.97 -3.04 -1.51
CA CYS A 127 3.85 -4.12 -1.95
C CYS A 127 4.36 -3.93 -3.39
N TYR A 128 3.47 -3.59 -4.33
CA TYR A 128 3.89 -3.33 -5.71
C TYR A 128 4.81 -2.11 -5.80
N ALA A 129 4.52 -1.05 -5.04
CA ALA A 129 5.35 0.14 -4.96
C ALA A 129 6.77 -0.17 -4.46
N GLU A 130 6.93 -1.09 -3.51
CA GLU A 130 8.26 -1.54 -3.08
C GLU A 130 9.02 -2.29 -4.18
N ALA A 131 8.33 -3.05 -5.03
CA ALA A 131 8.96 -3.84 -6.10
C ALA A 131 9.21 -3.04 -7.39
N GLN A 132 8.35 -2.05 -7.69
CA GLN A 132 8.21 -1.39 -8.99
C GLN A 132 9.51 -0.87 -9.61
N TYR A 133 10.42 -0.36 -8.78
CA TYR A 133 11.68 0.25 -9.24
C TYR A 133 12.92 -0.48 -8.70
N LYS A 134 12.76 -1.69 -8.14
CA LYS A 134 13.90 -2.55 -7.74
C LYS A 134 14.63 -3.13 -8.96
N SER A 135 13.89 -3.47 -10.00
CA SER A 135 14.43 -3.89 -11.30
C SER A 135 13.63 -3.22 -12.42
N LEU A 136 14.35 -2.58 -13.35
CA LEU A 136 13.74 -1.92 -14.51
C LEU A 136 13.10 -2.92 -15.47
N ASP A 137 13.51 -4.19 -15.44
CA ASP A 137 12.90 -5.28 -16.22
C ASP A 137 11.47 -5.61 -15.77
N GLN A 138 11.18 -5.39 -14.48
CA GLN A 138 9.89 -5.68 -13.86
C GLN A 138 8.99 -4.44 -13.74
N PHE A 139 9.57 -3.25 -13.96
CA PHE A 139 8.88 -1.97 -13.83
C PHE A 139 7.58 -1.93 -14.62
N TYR A 140 7.62 -2.34 -15.90
CA TYR A 140 6.47 -2.27 -16.79
C TYR A 140 5.31 -3.14 -16.29
N GLN A 141 5.60 -4.40 -15.98
CA GLN A 141 4.60 -5.37 -15.53
C GLN A 141 4.02 -4.96 -14.17
N VAL A 142 4.87 -4.51 -13.24
CA VAL A 142 4.40 -4.04 -11.93
C VAL A 142 3.51 -2.82 -12.08
N THR A 143 3.89 -1.84 -12.91
CA THR A 143 3.09 -0.64 -13.15
C THR A 143 1.73 -0.99 -13.77
N GLN A 144 1.68 -1.96 -14.69
CA GLN A 144 0.42 -2.47 -15.23
C GLN A 144 -0.46 -3.11 -14.16
N GLN A 145 0.10 -3.90 -13.24
CA GLN A 145 -0.68 -4.50 -12.14
C GLN A 145 -1.26 -3.43 -11.23
N ILE A 146 -0.49 -2.40 -10.89
CA ILE A 146 -1.00 -1.26 -10.10
C ILE A 146 -2.14 -0.57 -10.84
N SER A 147 -2.03 -0.36 -12.15
CA SER A 147 -3.09 0.26 -12.93
C SER A 147 -4.36 -0.59 -12.95
N ILE A 148 -4.24 -1.92 -13.10
CA ILE A 148 -5.38 -2.84 -13.00
C ILE A 148 -6.04 -2.74 -11.62
N LEU A 149 -5.26 -2.71 -10.53
CA LEU A 149 -5.77 -2.54 -9.18
C LEU A 149 -6.55 -1.23 -9.01
N ASN A 150 -6.01 -0.12 -9.52
CA ASN A 150 -6.66 1.18 -9.48
C ASN A 150 -8.02 1.14 -10.20
N LEU A 151 -8.09 0.53 -11.38
CA LEU A 151 -9.32 0.39 -12.16
C LEU A 151 -10.35 -0.49 -11.45
N VAL A 152 -9.93 -1.62 -10.87
CA VAL A 152 -10.83 -2.52 -10.11
C VAL A 152 -11.37 -1.82 -8.86
N TYR A 153 -10.51 -1.12 -8.11
CA TYR A 153 -10.92 -0.35 -6.94
C TYR A 153 -11.92 0.75 -7.31
N LEU A 154 -11.64 1.53 -8.35
CA LEU A 154 -12.55 2.60 -8.82
C LEU A 154 -13.89 2.08 -9.34
N ARG A 155 -13.96 0.84 -9.84
CA ARG A 155 -15.21 0.18 -10.24
C ARG A 155 -16.08 -0.18 -9.03
N LEU A 156 -15.48 -0.76 -7.99
CA LEU A 156 -16.20 -1.24 -6.81
C LEU A 156 -16.70 -0.10 -5.92
N HIS A 157 -15.94 1.00 -5.86
CA HIS A 157 -16.27 2.14 -4.99
C HIS A 157 -17.06 3.22 -5.75
N LYS A 158 -18.37 3.30 -5.45
CA LYS A 158 -19.28 4.35 -5.95
C LYS A 158 -18.79 5.77 -5.56
N PRO A 159 -19.16 6.82 -6.33
CA PRO A 159 -18.44 8.11 -6.39
C PRO A 159 -18.49 9.01 -5.14
N HIS A 160 -18.96 8.54 -3.98
CA HIS A 160 -19.11 9.36 -2.78
C HIS A 160 -17.79 9.70 -2.06
N LEU A 161 -16.68 9.04 -2.42
CA LEU A 161 -15.36 9.25 -1.80
C LEU A 161 -14.64 10.55 -2.23
N PHE A 162 -15.14 11.26 -3.25
CA PHE A 162 -14.48 12.48 -3.76
C PHE A 162 -15.28 13.77 -3.56
N LEU A 163 -16.37 13.73 -2.79
CA LEU A 163 -16.99 14.95 -2.31
C LEU A 163 -16.00 15.64 -1.36
N PRO A 164 -15.85 16.98 -1.44
CA PRO A 164 -15.07 17.71 -0.46
C PRO A 164 -15.69 17.45 0.91
N GLN A 165 -15.01 16.66 1.74
CA GLN A 165 -15.23 16.73 3.17
C GLN A 165 -14.94 18.19 3.53
N LYS A 166 -15.99 18.91 3.90
CA LYS A 166 -15.86 20.27 4.44
C LYS A 166 -14.88 20.14 5.60
N ALA A 167 -13.75 20.84 5.52
CA ALA A 167 -12.79 20.90 6.61
C ALA A 167 -13.60 21.31 7.84
N VAL A 168 -13.71 20.41 8.82
CA VAL A 168 -14.21 20.78 10.14
C VAL A 168 -13.03 21.51 10.79
N PRO A 169 -13.10 22.83 10.99
CA PRO A 169 -12.02 23.55 11.63
C PRO A 169 -12.12 23.26 13.13
N ILE A 170 -11.30 22.35 13.64
CA ILE A 170 -11.03 22.24 15.07
C ILE A 170 -9.55 21.98 15.25
N ILE A 171 -8.77 23.05 15.17
CA ILE A 171 -7.54 23.19 15.91
C ILE A 171 -7.73 24.46 16.73
N PRO A 172 -7.91 24.40 18.07
CA PRO A 172 -7.48 25.50 18.91
C PRO A 172 -5.95 25.57 18.77
N GLU A 173 -5.43 26.75 18.43
CA GLU A 173 -3.99 27.02 18.45
C GLU A 173 -3.42 26.55 19.79
N VAL A 174 -2.61 25.48 19.76
CA VAL A 174 -1.75 25.13 20.88
C VAL A 174 -0.41 25.79 20.58
N GLU A 175 -0.09 26.80 21.37
CA GLU A 175 1.22 27.45 21.39
C GLU A 175 2.32 26.39 21.53
N VAL A 176 3.18 26.31 20.51
CA VAL A 176 4.32 25.40 20.49
C VAL A 176 5.45 26.03 21.29
N ASN A 177 5.58 25.65 22.56
CA ASN A 177 6.82 25.89 23.28
C ASN A 177 7.91 24.91 22.80
N PRO A 178 9.18 25.34 22.64
CA PRO A 178 10.25 24.46 22.17
C PRO A 178 10.54 23.37 23.21
N VAL A 179 10.35 22.11 22.85
CA VAL A 179 10.74 20.97 23.69
C VAL A 179 12.11 20.48 23.25
N GLU A 180 13.03 20.45 24.21
CA GLU A 180 14.42 20.00 24.11
C GLU A 180 14.56 18.54 23.58
N PRO A 181 15.72 18.19 22.99
CA PRO A 181 15.91 16.91 22.32
C PRO A 181 16.14 15.77 23.33
N VAL A 182 15.05 15.17 23.81
CA VAL A 182 15.10 13.84 24.45
C VAL A 182 15.19 12.78 23.35
N LEU A 183 16.02 11.75 23.51
CA LEU A 183 16.09 10.56 22.65
C LEU A 183 14.67 10.02 22.39
N THR A 184 14.05 10.46 21.29
CA THR A 184 12.62 10.27 21.08
C THR A 184 12.43 8.95 20.33
N ASN A 185 11.86 7.95 21.01
CA ASN A 185 11.37 6.76 20.32
C ASN A 185 10.12 7.15 19.50
N TYR A 186 10.32 7.36 18.19
CA TYR A 186 9.24 7.73 17.27
C TYR A 186 8.12 6.67 17.19
N ALA A 187 8.46 5.38 17.27
CA ALA A 187 7.47 4.30 17.26
C ALA A 187 6.55 4.40 18.49
N GLN A 188 7.16 4.64 19.66
CA GLN A 188 6.44 4.84 20.90
C GLN A 188 5.50 6.06 20.84
N ARG A 189 5.95 7.18 20.24
CA ARG A 189 5.11 8.37 20.06
C ARG A 189 3.90 8.11 19.16
N HIS A 190 4.09 7.35 18.08
CA HIS A 190 2.98 6.90 17.22
C HIS A 190 2.00 6.03 18.01
N TYR A 191 2.51 5.10 18.82
CA TYR A 191 1.69 4.24 19.68
C TYR A 191 0.87 5.04 20.73
N GLU A 192 1.49 6.00 21.40
CA GLU A 192 0.81 6.88 22.37
C GLU A 192 -0.32 7.68 21.72
N ARG A 193 -0.08 8.23 20.52
CA ARG A 193 -1.12 8.93 19.74
C ARG A 193 -2.24 7.97 19.32
N ALA A 194 -1.91 6.73 18.98
CA ALA A 194 -2.93 5.73 18.67
C ALA A 194 -3.82 5.44 19.87
N ILE A 195 -3.25 5.29 21.07
CA ILE A 195 -4.02 5.10 22.32
C ILE A 195 -4.98 6.28 22.53
N GLU A 196 -4.51 7.50 22.32
CA GLU A 196 -5.35 8.70 22.43
C GLU A 196 -6.51 8.66 21.41
N TYR A 197 -6.23 8.30 20.16
CA TYR A 197 -7.28 8.17 19.15
C TYR A 197 -8.26 7.04 19.46
N VAL A 198 -7.81 5.93 20.06
CA VAL A 198 -8.67 4.85 20.56
C VAL A 198 -9.61 5.38 21.65
N ARG A 199 -9.08 6.14 22.61
CA ARG A 199 -9.87 6.76 23.69
C ARG A 199 -10.92 7.73 23.13
N LEU A 200 -10.55 8.48 22.09
CA LEU A 200 -11.44 9.40 21.38
C LEU A 200 -12.36 8.69 20.36
N THR A 201 -12.32 7.36 20.26
CA THR A 201 -13.07 6.55 19.27
C THR A 201 -12.81 6.92 17.79
N LYS A 202 -11.66 7.55 17.50
CA LYS A 202 -11.20 7.91 16.15
C LYS A 202 -10.45 6.74 15.52
N TRP A 203 -11.17 5.67 15.21
CA TRP A 203 -10.60 4.41 14.75
C TRP A 203 -9.67 4.51 13.52
N PRO A 204 -10.00 5.26 12.45
CA PRO A 204 -9.12 5.35 11.27
C PRO A 204 -7.75 5.97 11.59
N LEU A 205 -7.73 7.02 12.43
CA LEU A 205 -6.49 7.67 12.85
C LEU A 205 -5.66 6.75 13.76
N ALA A 206 -6.33 6.00 14.65
CA ALA A 206 -5.66 5.00 15.48
C ALA A 206 -4.99 3.90 14.63
N VAL A 207 -5.67 3.38 13.60
CA VAL A 207 -5.10 2.39 12.67
C VAL A 207 -3.87 2.96 11.96
N GLN A 208 -3.94 4.21 11.49
CA GLN A 208 -2.82 4.84 10.80
C GLN A 208 -1.59 4.97 11.70
N GLU A 209 -1.77 5.51 12.91
CA GLU A 209 -0.66 5.66 13.87
C GLU A 209 -0.07 4.31 14.27
N LEU A 210 -0.88 3.27 14.47
CA LEU A 210 -0.40 1.92 14.77
C LEU A 210 0.38 1.30 13.62
N ARG A 211 -0.06 1.50 12.38
CA ARG A 211 0.67 1.04 11.19
C ARG A 211 2.02 1.73 11.09
N ASP A 212 2.09 3.02 11.37
CA ASP A 212 3.36 3.75 11.37
C ASP A 212 4.27 3.32 12.52
N ALA A 213 3.73 3.00 13.70
CA ALA A 213 4.50 2.40 14.80
C ALA A 213 5.07 1.02 14.41
N ILE A 214 4.26 0.15 13.79
CA ILE A 214 4.67 -1.19 13.33
C ILE A 214 5.76 -1.12 12.24
N LYS A 215 5.69 -0.14 11.33
CA LYS A 215 6.74 0.05 10.32
C LYS A 215 8.10 0.36 10.95
N LEU A 216 8.10 1.06 12.09
CA LEU A 216 9.31 1.44 12.79
C LEU A 216 9.82 0.30 13.69
N GLU A 217 8.91 -0.35 14.44
CA GLU A 217 9.23 -1.50 15.29
C GLU A 217 8.28 -2.67 15.01
N PRO A 218 8.64 -3.56 14.06
CA PRO A 218 7.78 -4.66 13.63
C PRO A 218 7.69 -5.82 14.63
N ASN A 219 8.51 -5.81 15.68
CA ASN A 219 8.58 -6.91 16.67
C ASN A 219 7.86 -6.57 17.99
N ASN A 220 7.16 -5.44 18.07
CA ASN A 220 6.45 -5.05 19.27
C ASN A 220 5.03 -5.63 19.28
N SER A 221 4.77 -6.57 20.20
CA SER A 221 3.47 -7.25 20.30
C SER A 221 2.30 -6.32 20.64
N ASP A 222 2.55 -5.23 21.36
CA ASP A 222 1.49 -4.34 21.86
C ASP A 222 0.81 -3.58 20.71
N TYR A 223 1.57 -3.24 19.68
CA TYR A 223 1.05 -2.52 18.52
C TYR A 223 0.06 -3.39 17.75
N TYR A 224 0.39 -4.66 17.56
CA TYR A 224 -0.50 -5.64 16.94
C TYR A 224 -1.72 -5.94 17.81
N ALA A 225 -1.54 -6.03 19.14
CA ALA A 225 -2.65 -6.28 20.05
C ALA A 225 -3.67 -5.13 20.00
N LEU A 226 -3.19 -3.88 20.10
CA LEU A 226 -4.04 -2.70 20.05
C LEU A 226 -4.70 -2.54 18.67
N LEU A 227 -3.98 -2.84 17.59
CA LEU A 227 -4.55 -2.81 16.24
C LEU A 227 -5.66 -3.86 16.07
N GLY A 228 -5.46 -5.06 16.62
CA GLY A 228 -6.48 -6.10 16.67
C GLY A 228 -7.74 -5.63 17.42
N LEU A 229 -7.57 -4.96 18.57
CA LEU A 229 -8.68 -4.37 19.31
C LEU A 229 -9.41 -3.27 18.52
N VAL A 230 -8.67 -2.37 17.86
CA VAL A 230 -9.28 -1.32 17.02
C VAL A 230 -10.15 -1.94 15.94
N HIS A 231 -9.67 -3.00 15.29
CA HIS A 231 -10.45 -3.72 14.29
C HIS A 231 -11.66 -4.47 14.87
N LEU A 232 -11.61 -4.96 16.12
CA LEU A 232 -12.81 -5.48 16.79
C LEU A 232 -13.88 -4.40 16.97
N GLN A 233 -13.47 -3.20 17.40
CA GLN A 233 -14.39 -2.07 17.58
C GLN A 233 -15.02 -1.64 16.25
N GLN A 234 -14.27 -1.77 15.15
CA GLN A 234 -14.76 -1.54 13.78
C GLN A 234 -15.61 -2.70 13.22
N LYS A 235 -15.84 -3.78 13.99
CA LYS A 235 -16.53 -5.02 13.58
C LYS A 235 -15.78 -5.84 12.51
N PHE A 236 -14.50 -5.59 12.29
CA PHE A 236 -13.63 -6.37 11.40
C PHE A 236 -13.03 -7.57 12.13
N VAL A 237 -13.89 -8.55 12.47
CA VAL A 237 -13.54 -9.72 13.30
C VAL A 237 -12.41 -10.56 12.68
N GLY A 238 -12.37 -10.70 11.35
CA GLY A 238 -11.31 -11.44 10.66
C GLY A 238 -9.93 -10.81 10.83
N MET A 239 -9.82 -9.49 10.62
CA MET A 239 -8.56 -8.75 10.77
C MET A 239 -8.14 -8.67 12.24
N ALA A 240 -9.10 -8.45 13.13
CA ALA A 240 -8.85 -8.52 14.56
C ALA A 240 -8.20 -9.85 14.95
N ARG A 241 -8.73 -10.98 14.44
CA ARG A 241 -8.16 -12.30 14.68
C ARG A 241 -6.71 -12.40 14.17
N VAL A 242 -6.42 -11.90 12.97
CA VAL A 242 -5.07 -11.91 12.40
C VAL A 242 -4.08 -11.16 13.29
N TYR A 243 -4.42 -9.92 13.68
CA TYR A 243 -3.50 -9.09 14.47
C TYR A 243 -3.35 -9.57 15.92
N ILE A 244 -4.42 -10.06 16.55
CA ILE A 244 -4.35 -10.67 17.89
C ILE A 244 -3.51 -11.96 17.86
N CYS A 245 -3.63 -12.79 16.82
CA CYS A 245 -2.75 -13.93 16.61
C CYS A 245 -1.28 -13.52 16.45
N GLN A 246 -1.00 -12.48 15.65
CA GLN A 246 0.36 -11.98 15.47
C GLN A 246 0.96 -11.42 16.77
N ALA A 247 0.15 -10.72 17.57
CA ALA A 247 0.57 -10.23 18.88
C ALA A 247 0.97 -11.38 19.82
N LEU A 248 0.15 -12.44 19.90
CA LEU A 248 0.44 -13.63 20.70
C LEU A 248 1.64 -14.43 20.17
N LYS A 249 1.89 -14.38 18.85
CA LYS A 249 3.08 -15.00 18.25
C LYS A 249 4.36 -14.28 18.67
N LEU A 250 4.35 -12.95 18.71
CA LEU A 250 5.48 -12.13 19.14
C LEU A 250 5.69 -12.20 20.66
N ASN A 251 4.59 -12.15 21.42
CA ASN A 251 4.60 -12.30 22.86
C ASN A 251 3.38 -13.11 23.32
N PRO A 252 3.56 -14.40 23.66
CA PRO A 252 2.48 -15.25 24.14
C PRO A 252 1.82 -14.77 25.44
N GLN A 253 2.49 -13.91 26.21
CA GLN A 253 1.99 -13.34 27.46
C GLN A 253 1.39 -11.94 27.29
N ASN A 254 1.16 -11.48 26.06
CA ASN A 254 0.56 -10.16 25.82
C ASN A 254 -0.85 -10.08 26.46
N SER A 255 -0.99 -9.24 27.48
CA SER A 255 -2.20 -9.15 28.31
C SER A 255 -3.44 -8.75 27.52
N LEU A 256 -3.29 -7.80 26.59
CA LEU A 256 -4.38 -7.31 25.75
C LEU A 256 -4.79 -8.38 24.75
N ALA A 257 -3.83 -9.03 24.09
CA ALA A 257 -4.13 -10.09 23.14
C ALA A 257 -4.80 -11.31 23.81
N LEU A 258 -4.33 -11.73 24.99
CA LEU A 258 -4.93 -12.81 25.78
C LEU A 258 -6.37 -12.49 26.22
N LYS A 259 -6.67 -11.22 26.52
CA LYS A 259 -8.03 -10.79 26.89
C LYS A 259 -9.04 -11.00 25.76
N TYR A 260 -8.64 -10.76 24.51
CA TYR A 260 -9.54 -10.82 23.35
C TYR A 260 -9.48 -12.15 22.59
N ALA A 261 -8.46 -12.97 22.82
CA ALA A 261 -8.28 -14.26 22.14
C ALA A 261 -9.45 -15.25 22.31
N PRO A 262 -10.04 -15.45 23.52
CA PRO A 262 -11.15 -16.37 23.70
C PRO A 262 -12.39 -15.97 22.88
N GLY A 263 -12.72 -14.67 22.86
CA GLY A 263 -13.85 -14.13 22.10
C GLY A 263 -13.69 -14.26 20.58
N LEU A 264 -12.43 -14.36 20.11
CA LEU A 264 -12.07 -14.55 18.70
C LEU A 264 -11.88 -16.03 18.31
N LYS A 265 -12.14 -16.96 19.24
CA LYS A 265 -11.93 -18.40 19.07
C LYS A 265 -10.48 -18.73 18.66
N ILE A 266 -9.50 -18.01 19.20
CA ILE A 266 -8.07 -18.24 18.96
C ILE A 266 -7.59 -19.27 19.97
N GLN A 267 -7.10 -20.42 19.52
CA GLN A 267 -6.51 -21.41 20.42
C GLN A 267 -5.05 -21.07 20.76
N PRO A 268 -4.56 -21.40 21.97
CA PRO A 268 -3.13 -21.28 22.28
C PRO A 268 -2.33 -22.22 21.39
N GLY A 269 -1.43 -21.65 20.58
CA GLY A 269 -0.67 -22.40 19.56
C GLY A 269 -1.38 -22.58 18.22
N GLU A 270 -2.55 -21.98 18.01
CA GLU A 270 -3.22 -21.98 16.70
C GLU A 270 -2.39 -21.14 15.71
N ASN A 271 -1.56 -21.83 14.92
CA ASN A 271 -1.06 -21.26 13.67
C ASN A 271 -2.27 -20.98 12.80
N THR A 272 -2.55 -19.71 12.51
CA THR A 272 -3.62 -19.34 11.58
C THR A 272 -3.39 -20.14 10.30
N ASN A 273 -4.38 -20.97 9.98
CA ASN A 273 -4.33 -21.93 8.89
C ASN A 273 -3.76 -21.22 7.65
N PRO A 274 -2.74 -21.76 6.98
CA PRO A 274 -2.09 -21.11 5.84
C PRO A 274 -3.07 -20.75 4.72
N LYS A 275 -4.36 -21.11 4.75
CA LYS A 275 -5.39 -20.58 3.84
C LYS A 275 -5.94 -19.19 4.20
N SER A 276 -6.13 -18.85 5.48
CA SER A 276 -6.51 -17.49 5.90
C SER A 276 -5.28 -16.60 5.92
N MET A 277 -4.16 -17.16 6.38
CA MET A 277 -2.87 -16.52 6.25
C MET A 277 -2.44 -16.45 4.79
N ALA A 278 -2.79 -17.35 3.84
CA ALA A 278 -2.57 -17.20 2.38
C ALA A 278 -3.72 -16.56 1.61
N LYS A 279 -4.75 -16.02 2.29
CA LYS A 279 -5.61 -14.99 1.70
C LYS A 279 -5.00 -13.60 1.96
N ALA A 280 -4.43 -13.40 3.15
CA ALA A 280 -3.58 -12.24 3.47
C ALA A 280 -2.17 -12.32 2.84
N MET A 281 -1.58 -13.52 2.82
CA MET A 281 -0.36 -13.90 2.11
C MET A 281 -0.68 -14.44 0.71
N SER A 282 -1.89 -14.29 0.18
CA SER A 282 -2.12 -14.44 -1.28
C SER A 282 -1.21 -13.46 -1.99
N ILE A 283 -1.03 -12.28 -1.38
CA ILE A 283 -0.01 -11.29 -1.68
C ILE A 283 1.40 -11.93 -1.65
N ALA A 284 1.83 -12.63 -0.59
CA ALA A 284 3.14 -13.29 -0.54
C ALA A 284 3.29 -14.53 -1.47
N ALA A 285 2.21 -15.27 -1.73
CA ALA A 285 2.18 -16.43 -2.62
C ALA A 285 2.18 -16.01 -4.11
N LEU A 286 1.49 -14.93 -4.47
CA LEU A 286 1.65 -14.21 -5.73
C LEU A 286 3.09 -13.66 -5.86
N LEU A 287 3.63 -13.06 -4.81
CA LEU A 287 5.02 -12.57 -4.77
C LEU A 287 6.07 -13.70 -4.90
N SER A 288 5.79 -14.92 -4.42
CA SER A 288 6.69 -16.08 -4.58
C SER A 288 6.75 -16.64 -6.02
N ARG A 289 5.67 -16.45 -6.80
CA ARG A 289 5.64 -16.83 -8.22
C ARG A 289 6.44 -15.86 -9.11
N PHE A 290 6.64 -14.61 -8.67
CA PHE A 290 7.40 -13.60 -9.42
C PHE A 290 8.85 -13.41 -8.92
N THR A 291 9.19 -13.85 -7.71
CA THR A 291 10.58 -13.81 -7.18
C THR A 291 11.38 -15.08 -7.46
N LYS A 292 10.73 -16.21 -7.76
CA LYS A 292 11.40 -17.37 -8.39
C LYS A 292 11.56 -17.13 -9.90
N GLY A 293 12.56 -16.31 -10.25
CA GLY A 293 13.25 -16.52 -11.52
C GLY A 293 13.72 -17.98 -11.57
N LYS A 294 13.57 -18.63 -12.73
CA LYS A 294 14.03 -20.00 -13.00
C LYS A 294 15.43 -20.23 -12.42
N GLY A 295 15.48 -20.80 -11.23
CA GLY A 295 16.67 -21.40 -10.67
C GLY A 295 16.93 -22.67 -11.47
N SER A 296 17.97 -22.60 -12.29
CA SER A 296 18.54 -23.74 -13.01
C SER A 296 18.71 -24.94 -12.09
N GLN A 297 18.05 -26.04 -12.44
CA GLN A 297 18.42 -27.41 -12.13
C GLN A 297 17.83 -28.21 -13.30
N VAL A 298 18.50 -29.07 -14.05
CA VAL A 298 19.61 -30.01 -13.82
C VAL A 298 19.56 -30.88 -15.13
N LYS A 299 20.60 -31.36 -15.82
CA LYS A 299 21.75 -32.20 -15.46
C LYS A 299 22.54 -32.45 -16.77
N CYS A 300 23.86 -32.61 -16.64
CA CYS A 300 24.81 -33.33 -17.51
C CYS A 300 24.62 -33.29 -19.04
#